data_AF-A0A952TF38-F1
#
_entry.id   AF-A0A952TF38-F1
#
_cell.length_a   1.000
_cell.length_b   1.000
_cell.length_c   1.000
_cell.angle_alpha   90.00
_cell.angle_beta   90.00
_cell.angle_gamma   90.00
#
_symmetry.space_group_name_H-M   'P 1'
#
loop_
_entity.id
_entity.type
_entity.pdbx_description
1 polymer ?
#
loop_
_entity_poly.entity_id
_entity_poly.type
_entity_poly.pdbx_seq_one_letter_code
_entity_poly.pdbx_strand_id
1 'polypeptide(L)'
;MDSTKASDKKTYDFLIAGVPYKLRTSHDDATVQELVDFVNDKMNVAMTVTKNGSFQNAAVLTALNVAEELILLKRKAHRELERVEEKILKLSVELENSKGAKSAGL
;
A
#
# COMPACT_ATOMS: atom_id res chain seq x y z
N MET A 1 0.49 34.02 -14.72
CA MET A 1 0.57 32.93 -15.73
C MET A 1 1.25 31.77 -15.03
N ASP A 2 0.45 30.93 -14.37
CA ASP A 2 0.94 29.77 -13.64
C ASP A 2 1.14 28.63 -14.64
N SER A 3 2.40 28.25 -14.85
CA SER A 3 2.77 27.23 -15.83
C SER A 3 2.65 25.86 -15.16
N THR A 4 1.57 25.16 -15.47
CA THR A 4 1.34 23.75 -15.16
C THR A 4 2.57 22.95 -15.58
N LYS A 5 3.40 22.51 -14.61
CA LYS A 5 4.45 21.52 -14.84
C LYS A 5 3.77 20.24 -15.33
N ALA A 6 3.77 20.02 -16.64
CA ALA A 6 3.48 18.72 -17.20
C ALA A 6 4.52 17.74 -16.62
N SER A 7 4.12 16.88 -15.69
CA SER A 7 5.01 15.79 -15.25
C SER A 7 5.36 14.99 -16.50
N ASP A 8 6.64 14.76 -16.78
CA ASP A 8 7.08 13.92 -17.90
C ASP A 8 6.56 12.49 -17.71
N LYS A 9 5.37 12.22 -18.27
CA LYS A 9 4.73 10.91 -18.21
C LYS A 9 5.32 10.06 -19.33
N LYS A 10 6.10 9.05 -18.97
CA LYS A 10 6.61 8.03 -19.90
C LYS A 10 5.55 6.96 -20.14
N THR A 11 5.66 6.28 -21.28
CA THR A 11 4.83 5.12 -21.61
C THR A 11 5.69 3.88 -21.48
N TYR A 12 5.19 2.87 -20.77
CA TYR A 12 5.87 1.61 -20.51
C TYR A 12 5.05 0.48 -21.11
N ASP A 13 5.74 -0.38 -21.86
CA ASP A 13 5.22 -1.62 -22.40
C ASP A 13 5.58 -2.78 -21.48
N PHE A 14 4.62 -3.63 -21.14
CA PHE A 14 4.85 -4.78 -20.26
C PHE A 14 3.85 -5.90 -20.55
N LEU A 15 4.10 -7.07 -19.95
CA LEU A 15 3.27 -8.26 -20.11
C LEU A 15 2.66 -8.63 -18.74
N ILE A 16 1.36 -8.90 -18.71
CA ILE A 16 0.71 -9.57 -17.58
C ILE A 16 0.19 -10.91 -18.05
N ALA A 17 0.74 -12.00 -17.50
CA ALA A 17 0.44 -13.37 -17.90
C ALA A 17 0.50 -13.59 -19.43
N GLY A 18 1.50 -12.98 -20.08
CA GLY A 18 1.71 -13.06 -21.53
C GLY A 18 0.85 -12.12 -22.38
N VAL A 19 -0.06 -11.35 -21.77
CA VAL A 19 -0.88 -10.34 -22.48
C VAL A 19 -0.17 -8.98 -22.45
N PRO A 20 0.01 -8.30 -23.60
CA PRO A 20 0.69 -7.01 -23.67
C PRO A 20 -0.20 -5.85 -23.23
N TYR A 21 0.40 -4.95 -22.44
CA TYR A 21 -0.23 -3.73 -21.93
C TYR A 21 0.70 -2.52 -22.08
N LYS A 22 0.08 -1.34 -22.07
CA LYS A 22 0.73 -0.04 -22.08
C LYS A 22 0.28 0.78 -20.88
N LEU A 23 1.23 1.27 -20.09
CA LEU A 23 0.98 2.15 -18.94
C LEU A 23 1.66 3.48 -19.15
N ARG A 24 0.88 4.56 -19.10
CA ARG A 24 1.42 5.93 -19.09
C ARG A 24 1.50 6.41 -17.63
N THR A 25 2.71 6.66 -17.14
CA THR A 25 2.95 6.99 -15.72
C THR A 25 4.12 7.94 -15.54
N SER A 26 4.13 8.64 -14.41
CA SER A 26 5.25 9.48 -13.94
C SER A 26 6.23 8.73 -13.04
N HIS A 27 5.95 7.45 -12.74
CA HIS A 27 6.87 6.59 -12.01
C HIS A 27 8.09 6.22 -12.87
N ASP A 28 9.22 5.94 -12.21
CA ASP A 28 10.41 5.41 -12.85
C ASP A 28 10.24 3.95 -13.29
N ASP A 29 11.13 3.52 -14.18
CA ASP A 29 11.16 2.19 -14.79
C ASP A 29 11.22 1.08 -13.73
N ALA A 30 11.98 1.27 -12.65
CA ALA A 30 12.14 0.27 -11.59
C ALA A 30 10.84 0.05 -10.81
N THR A 31 10.15 1.13 -10.45
CA THR A 31 8.86 1.08 -9.76
C THR A 31 7.81 0.41 -10.64
N VAL A 32 7.78 0.73 -11.94
CA VAL A 32 6.84 0.09 -12.88
C VAL A 32 7.13 -1.40 -12.99
N GLN A 33 8.39 -1.80 -13.11
CA GLN A 33 8.78 -3.20 -13.19
C GLN A 33 8.38 -3.98 -11.93
N GLU A 34 8.62 -3.41 -10.75
CA GLU A 34 8.22 -4.02 -9.48
C GLU A 34 6.69 -4.27 -9.41
N LEU A 35 5.89 -3.30 -9.86
CA LEU A 35 4.43 -3.46 -9.93
C LEU A 35 4.01 -4.56 -10.91
N VAL A 36 4.67 -4.65 -12.06
CA VAL A 36 4.40 -5.67 -13.08
C VAL A 36 4.73 -7.07 -12.56
N ASP A 37 5.91 -7.23 -11.95
CA ASP A 37 6.37 -8.50 -11.39
C ASP A 37 5.44 -8.95 -10.26
N PHE A 38 5.08 -8.03 -9.36
CA PHE A 38 4.15 -8.31 -8.27
C PHE A 38 2.79 -8.79 -8.78
N VAL A 39 2.20 -8.11 -9.76
CA VAL A 39 0.91 -8.53 -10.33
C VAL A 39 1.03 -9.86 -11.06
N ASN A 40 2.13 -10.10 -11.79
CA ASN A 40 2.38 -11.38 -12.47
C ASN A 40 2.46 -12.55 -11.50
N ASP A 41 3.15 -12.39 -10.37
CA ASP A 41 3.25 -13.43 -9.35
C ASP A 41 1.87 -13.78 -8.78
N LYS A 42 1.06 -12.77 -8.46
CA LYS A 42 -0.32 -12.99 -7.98
C LYS A 42 -1.20 -13.66 -9.04
N MET A 43 -1.03 -13.26 -10.30
CA MET A 43 -1.75 -13.82 -11.44
C MET A 43 -1.39 -15.30 -11.65
N ASN A 44 -0.11 -15.65 -11.57
CA ASN A 44 0.35 -17.03 -11.67
C ASN A 44 -0.30 -17.91 -10.59
N VAL A 45 -0.36 -17.44 -9.34
CA VAL A 45 -1.05 -18.14 -8.25
C VAL A 45 -2.54 -18.28 -8.54
N ALA A 46 -3.22 -17.21 -8.95
CA ALA A 46 -4.65 -17.23 -9.26
C ALA A 46 -4.99 -18.19 -10.43
N MET A 47 -4.12 -18.29 -11.42
CA MET A 47 -4.27 -19.22 -12.55
C MET A 47 -4.26 -20.69 -12.09
N THR A 48 -3.49 -21.04 -11.05
CA THR A 48 -3.44 -22.44 -10.54
C THR A 48 -4.74 -22.91 -9.88
N VAL A 49 -5.54 -21.99 -9.35
CA VAL A 49 -6.76 -22.31 -8.58
C VAL A 49 -8.05 -22.03 -9.35
N THR A 50 -7.96 -21.44 -10.54
CA THR A 50 -9.13 -21.15 -11.38
C THR A 50 -9.44 -22.29 -12.34
N LYS A 51 -10.72 -22.59 -12.52
CA LYS A 51 -11.17 -23.67 -13.41
C LYS A 51 -10.72 -23.38 -14.85
N ASN A 52 -10.01 -24.34 -15.44
CA ASN A 52 -9.51 -24.33 -16.82
C ASN A 52 -8.57 -23.17 -17.18
N GLY A 53 -7.91 -22.53 -16.21
CA GLY A 53 -6.98 -21.42 -16.51
C GLY A 53 -7.65 -20.22 -17.17
N SER A 54 -8.89 -19.89 -16.76
CA SER A 54 -9.57 -18.69 -17.24
C SER A 54 -8.83 -17.44 -16.77
N PHE A 55 -8.14 -16.78 -17.70
CA PHE A 55 -7.42 -15.52 -17.44
C PHE A 55 -8.32 -14.46 -16.82
N GLN A 56 -9.57 -14.34 -17.26
CA GLN A 56 -10.50 -13.36 -16.69
C GLN A 56 -10.79 -13.65 -15.22
N ASN A 57 -11.05 -14.92 -14.87
CA ASN A 57 -11.31 -15.30 -13.47
C ASN A 57 -10.06 -15.12 -12.60
N ALA A 58 -8.88 -15.45 -13.14
CA ALA A 58 -7.63 -15.25 -12.44
C ALA A 58 -7.30 -13.76 -12.23
N ALA A 59 -7.61 -12.90 -13.19
CA ALA A 59 -7.45 -11.45 -13.04
C ALA A 59 -8.38 -10.88 -11.96
N VAL A 60 -9.64 -11.31 -11.92
CA VAL A 60 -10.59 -10.91 -10.86
C VAL A 60 -10.11 -11.39 -9.50
N LEU A 61 -9.66 -12.64 -9.38
CA LEU A 61 -9.14 -13.18 -8.12
C LEU A 61 -7.85 -12.47 -7.69
N THR A 62 -6.96 -12.16 -8.62
CA THR A 62 -5.75 -11.36 -8.37
C THR A 62 -6.11 -9.99 -7.83
N ALA A 63 -7.07 -9.30 -8.45
CA ALA A 63 -7.54 -8.00 -7.99
C ALA A 63 -8.13 -8.08 -6.56
N LEU A 64 -8.91 -9.12 -6.25
CA LEU A 64 -9.45 -9.34 -4.91
C LEU A 64 -8.35 -9.54 -3.87
N ASN A 65 -7.35 -10.37 -4.18
CA ASN A 65 -6.23 -10.64 -3.27
C ASN A 65 -5.40 -9.38 -2.99
N VAL A 66 -5.07 -8.59 -4.04
CA VAL A 66 -4.34 -7.33 -3.89
C VAL A 66 -5.15 -6.30 -3.09
N ALA A 67 -6.46 -6.22 -3.32
CA ALA A 67 -7.34 -5.35 -2.56
C ALA A 67 -7.44 -5.77 -1.09
N GLU A 68 -7.56 -7.07 -0.81
CA GLU A 68 -7.55 -7.60 0.56
C GLU A 68 -6.24 -7.24 1.27
N GLU A 69 -5.08 -7.53 0.66
CA GLU A 69 -3.76 -7.21 1.22
C GLU A 69 -3.65 -5.72 1.59
N LEU A 70 -4.08 -4.83 0.70
CA LEU A 70 -4.08 -3.39 0.94
C LEU A 70 -5.00 -3.00 2.11
N ILE A 71 -6.22 -3.54 2.15
CA ILE A 71 -7.20 -3.24 3.21
C ILE A 71 -6.70 -3.73 4.56
N LEU A 72 -6.16 -4.95 4.62
CA LEU A 72 -5.61 -5.53 5.84
C LEU A 72 -4.37 -4.77 6.32
N LEU A 73 -3.49 -4.35 5.40
CA LEU A 73 -2.32 -3.54 5.71
C LEU A 73 -2.73 -2.18 6.30
N LYS A 74 -3.69 -1.49 5.68
CA LYS A 74 -4.24 -0.22 6.20
C LYS A 74 -4.85 -0.39 7.60
N ARG A 75 -5.66 -1.44 7.81
CA ARG A 75 -6.25 -1.74 9.13
C ARG A 75 -5.18 -2.02 10.19
N LYS A 76 -4.10 -2.73 9.83
CA LYS A 76 -2.98 -2.97 10.74
C LYS A 76 -2.27 -1.67 11.08
N ALA A 77 -1.91 -0.87 10.08
CA ALA A 77 -1.22 0.40 10.28
C ALA A 77 -2.02 1.36 11.18
N HIS A 78 -3.34 1.46 10.98
CA HIS A 78 -4.21 2.28 11.81
C HIS A 78 -4.22 1.84 13.27
N ARG A 79 -4.38 0.53 13.54
CA ARG A 79 -4.34 -0.01 14.91
C ARG A 79 -2.99 0.18 15.60
N GLU A 80 -1.89 0.10 14.86
CA GLU A 80 -0.57 0.38 15.44
C GLU A 80 -0.40 1.87 15.75
N LEU A 81 -0.94 2.76 14.91
CA LEU A 81 -0.95 4.20 15.15
C LEU A 81 -1.77 4.56 16.39
N GLU A 82 -2.99 4.02 16.52
CA GLU A 82 -3.84 4.20 17.71
C GLU A 82 -3.10 3.77 19.00
N ARG A 83 -2.42 2.61 18.98
CA ARG A 83 -1.63 2.15 20.13
C ARG A 83 -0.47 3.08 20.48
N VAL A 84 0.16 3.70 19.48
CA VAL A 84 1.22 4.67 19.72
C VAL A 84 0.64 5.94 20.33
N GLU A 85 -0.47 6.44 19.79
CA GLU A 85 -1.17 7.62 20.31
C GLU A 85 -1.65 7.42 21.76
N GLU A 86 -2.23 6.27 22.09
CA GLU A 86 -2.64 5.92 23.46
C GLU A 86 -1.45 5.92 24.43
N LYS A 87 -0.31 5.35 24.02
CA LYS A 87 0.91 5.35 24.84
C LYS A 87 1.46 6.76 25.05
N ILE A 88 1.47 7.58 24.01
CA ILE A 88 1.92 8.99 24.09
C ILE A 88 1.02 9.78 25.03
N LEU A 89 -0.30 9.59 24.93
CA LEU A 89 -1.27 10.26 25.80
C LEU A 89 -1.05 9.85 27.25
N LYS A 90 -0.91 8.54 27.52
CA LYS A 90 -0.64 8.03 28.86
C LYS A 90 0.65 8.60 29.46
N LEU A 91 1.74 8.60 28.69
CA LEU A 91 3.02 9.17 29.12
C LEU A 91 2.92 10.68 29.39
N SER A 92 2.17 11.41 28.57
CA SER A 92 1.94 12.85 28.77
C SER A 92 1.23 13.13 30.09
N VAL A 93 0.19 12.35 30.40
CA VAL A 93 -0.55 12.46 31.67
C VAL A 93 0.34 12.11 32.87
N GLU A 94 1.14 11.03 32.77
CA GLU A 94 2.09 10.65 33.82
C GLU A 94 3.13 11.75 34.07
N LEU A 95 3.65 12.38 33.02
CA LEU A 95 4.59 13.49 33.12
C LEU A 95 3.98 14.74 33.78
N GLU A 96 2.76 15.12 33.41
CA GLU A 96 2.04 16.24 34.05
C GLU A 96 1.83 16.01 35.54
N ASN A 97 1.37 14.81 35.90
CA ASN A 97 1.18 14.43 37.31
C ASN A 97 2.49 14.42 38.10
N SER A 98 3.61 14.01 37.48
CA SER A 98 4.93 14.02 38.12
C SER A 98 5.47 15.43 38.39
N LYS A 99 5.10 16.42 37.56
CA LYS A 99 5.48 17.83 37.75
C LYS A 99 4.66 18.50 38.85
N GLY A 100 3.36 18.22 38.92
CA GLY A 100 2.48 18.72 39.98
C GLY A 100 2.82 18.20 41.38
N ALA A 101 3.31 16.96 41.48
CA ALA A 101 3.74 16.38 42.75
C ALA A 101 5.02 17.04 43.33
N LYS A 102 5.89 17.60 42.48
CA LYS A 102 7.13 18.29 42.93
C LYS A 102 6.90 19.71 43.43
N SER A 103 5.81 20.38 43.04
CA SER A 103 5.49 21.75 43.48
C SER A 103 4.69 21.82 44.79
N ALA A 104 4.12 20.72 45.27
CA ALA A 104 3.32 20.67 46.50
C ALA A 104 4.12 20.23 47.75
N GLY A 105 5.43 20.00 47.61
CA GLY A 105 6.32 19.47 48.66
C GLY A 105 7.43 20.42 49.11
N LEU A 106 7.28 21.74 48.90
CA LEU A 106 8.19 22.79 49.37
C LEU A 106 7.40 23.85 50.16
#